data_AF-A0A328KWV3-F1
#
_entry.id   AF-A0A328KWV3-F1
#
_cell.length_a   1.000
_cell.length_b   1.000
_cell.length_c   1.000
_cell.angle_alpha   90.00
_cell.angle_beta   90.00
_cell.angle_gamma   90.00
#
_symmetry.space_group_name_H-M   'P 1'
#
loop_
_entity.id
_entity.type
_entity.pdbx_description
1 polymer ?
#
loop_
_entity_poly.entity_id
_entity_poly.type
_entity_poly.pdbx_seq_one_letter_code
_entity_poly.pdbx_strand_id
1 'polypeptide(L)'
;MKPEIDELSRRYIQHHHKKDYDQFLQKLDKGVQVFKEACGEGKYDKKQYENYMTKKINDLYKRIGNAFLQEMKTYDKEQKRIHHMKKSKPYQKFQQNVSIQYSMKKVERAFKSEYESWKNQKY
;
A
#
# COMPACT_ATOMS: atom_id res chain seq x y z
N MET A 1 -6.86 -14.04 -1.63
CA MET A 1 -7.13 -12.58 -1.63
C MET A 1 -6.15 -11.74 -0.82
N LYS A 2 -6.17 -11.75 0.53
CA LYS A 2 -5.22 -10.93 1.33
C LYS A 2 -3.74 -11.21 1.01
N PRO A 3 -3.29 -12.48 0.86
CA PRO A 3 -1.89 -12.78 0.51
C PRO A 3 -1.46 -12.24 -0.85
N GLU A 4 -2.35 -12.24 -1.85
CA GLU A 4 -2.03 -11.76 -3.21
C GLU A 4 -1.86 -10.22 -3.23
N ILE A 5 -2.69 -9.51 -2.47
CA ILE A 5 -2.62 -8.04 -2.34
C ILE A 5 -1.35 -7.64 -1.57
N ASP A 6 -1.00 -8.39 -0.53
CA ASP A 6 0.24 -8.19 0.22
C ASP A 6 1.47 -8.45 -0.67
N GLU A 7 1.42 -9.47 -1.54
CA GLU A 7 2.49 -9.74 -2.52
C GLU A 7 2.60 -8.61 -3.55
N LEU A 8 1.49 -8.12 -4.08
CA LEU A 8 1.48 -7.02 -5.04
C LEU A 8 2.05 -5.73 -4.42
N SER A 9 1.65 -5.43 -3.18
CA SER A 9 2.16 -4.31 -2.39
C SER A 9 3.67 -4.42 -2.18
N ARG A 10 4.15 -5.64 -1.84
CA ARG A 10 5.59 -5.92 -1.67
C ARG A 10 6.36 -5.68 -2.97
N ARG A 11 5.89 -6.21 -4.10
CA ARG A 11 6.55 -6.04 -5.41
C ARG A 11 6.65 -4.57 -5.80
N TYR A 12 5.59 -3.79 -5.58
CA TYR A 12 5.59 -2.35 -5.85
C TYR A 12 6.64 -1.61 -5.01
N ILE A 13 6.66 -1.85 -3.69
CA ILE A 13 7.65 -1.23 -2.79
C ILE A 13 9.07 -1.61 -3.22
N GLN A 14 9.31 -2.89 -3.53
CA GLN A 14 10.62 -3.37 -3.96
C GLN A 14 11.10 -2.77 -5.28
N HIS A 15 10.19 -2.48 -6.21
CA HIS A 15 10.57 -1.94 -7.51
C HIS A 15 10.76 -0.42 -7.49
N HIS A 16 9.95 0.31 -6.73
CA HIS A 16 9.91 1.78 -6.79
C HIS A 16 10.47 2.49 -5.54
N HIS A 17 10.43 1.86 -4.37
CA HIS A 17 10.73 2.50 -3.09
C HIS A 17 11.69 1.68 -2.20
N LYS A 18 12.48 0.77 -2.80
CA LYS A 18 13.35 -0.17 -2.07
C LYS A 18 14.25 0.52 -1.05
N LYS A 19 14.98 1.56 -1.45
CA LYS A 19 15.93 2.27 -0.57
C LYS A 19 15.23 2.88 0.64
N ASP A 20 14.09 3.52 0.42
CA ASP A 20 13.31 4.13 1.49
C ASP A 20 12.70 3.06 2.42
N TYR A 21 12.32 1.90 1.87
CA TYR A 21 11.83 0.76 2.65
C TYR A 21 12.93 0.15 3.52
N ASP A 22 14.14 -0.01 2.99
CA ASP A 22 15.29 -0.48 3.75
C ASP A 22 15.64 0.49 4.88
N GLN A 23 15.60 1.80 4.62
CA GLN A 23 15.78 2.84 5.66
C GLN A 23 14.67 2.79 6.72
N PHE A 24 13.44 2.49 6.32
CA PHE A 24 12.34 2.27 7.26
C PHE A 24 12.59 1.07 8.16
N LEU A 25 12.99 -0.07 7.61
CA LEU A 25 13.31 -1.26 8.40
C LEU A 25 14.41 -0.96 9.42
N GLN A 26 15.44 -0.19 9.03
CA GLN A 26 16.49 0.26 9.94
C GLN A 26 15.98 1.19 11.04
N LYS A 27 15.05 2.13 10.73
CA LYS A 27 14.43 2.99 11.74
C LYS A 27 13.56 2.20 12.72
N LEU A 28 12.84 1.18 12.24
CA LEU A 28 12.07 0.28 13.11
C LEU A 28 12.99 -0.50 14.04
N ASP A 29 14.10 -1.02 13.54
CA ASP A 29 15.07 -1.77 14.35
C ASP A 29 15.68 -0.89 15.44
N LYS A 30 16.07 0.34 15.11
CA LYS A 30 16.49 1.35 16.10
C LYS A 30 15.39 1.67 17.10
N GLY A 31 14.14 1.82 16.66
CA GLY A 31 12.99 2.03 17.54
C GLY A 31 12.79 0.87 18.52
N VAL A 32 12.96 -0.37 18.06
CA VAL A 32 12.92 -1.57 18.90
C VAL A 32 14.06 -1.58 19.92
N GLN A 33 15.28 -1.17 19.53
CA GLN A 33 16.42 -1.06 20.45
C GLN A 33 16.16 -0.03 21.56
N VAL A 34 15.72 1.18 21.20
CA VAL A 34 15.37 2.22 22.18
C VAL A 34 14.24 1.76 23.11
N PHE A 35 13.25 1.04 22.58
CA PHE A 35 12.15 0.50 23.39
C PHE A 35 12.62 -0.59 24.36
N LYS A 36 13.57 -1.45 23.93
CA LYS A 36 14.22 -2.45 24.80
C LYS A 36 15.02 -1.80 25.91
N GLU A 37 15.76 -0.74 25.61
CA GLU A 37 16.55 0.01 26.59
C GLU A 37 15.66 0.71 27.62
N ALA A 38 14.50 1.25 27.20
CA ALA A 38 13.58 1.96 28.07
C ALA A 38 12.71 1.05 28.96
N CYS A 39 12.27 -0.11 28.46
CA CYS A 39 11.37 -1.02 29.19
C CYS A 39 12.08 -2.20 29.86
N GLY A 40 13.34 -2.49 29.53
CA GLY A 40 14.07 -3.66 30.01
C GLY A 40 13.69 -4.98 29.30
N GLU A 41 14.37 -6.09 29.64
CA GLU A 41 14.21 -7.40 28.98
C GLU A 41 13.27 -8.38 29.73
N GLY A 42 12.21 -7.87 30.35
CA GLY A 42 11.20 -8.74 30.98
C GLY A 42 10.51 -9.66 29.97
N LYS A 43 10.16 -10.90 30.37
CA LYS A 43 9.44 -11.87 29.51
C LYS A 43 8.14 -11.32 28.91
N TYR A 44 7.49 -10.37 29.59
CA TYR A 44 6.27 -9.71 29.13
C TYR A 44 6.56 -8.60 28.11
N ASP A 45 7.62 -7.83 28.34
CA ASP A 45 8.08 -6.75 27.46
C ASP A 45 8.65 -7.29 26.14
N LYS A 46 9.22 -8.51 26.18
CA LYS A 46 9.71 -9.26 25.01
C LYS A 46 8.69 -9.42 23.89
N LYS A 47 7.47 -9.80 24.26
CA LYS A 47 6.37 -9.91 23.30
C LYS A 47 5.90 -8.55 22.76
N GLN A 48 6.08 -7.44 23.48
CA GLN A 48 5.60 -6.14 23.01
C GLN A 48 6.48 -5.58 21.89
N TYR A 49 7.81 -5.64 22.03
CA TYR A 49 8.70 -5.14 20.98
C TYR A 49 8.77 -6.06 19.76
N GLU A 50 8.72 -7.40 19.93
CA GLU A 50 8.69 -8.35 18.80
C GLU A 50 7.45 -8.13 17.92
N ASN A 51 6.33 -7.75 18.53
CA ASN A 51 5.10 -7.44 17.82
C ASN A 51 5.06 -6.03 17.24
N TYR A 52 5.86 -5.09 17.72
CA TYR A 52 5.86 -3.70 17.25
C TYR A 52 6.25 -3.59 15.77
N MET A 53 7.39 -4.20 15.39
CA MET A 53 7.88 -4.20 14.01
C MET A 53 6.86 -4.86 13.06
N THR A 54 6.38 -6.04 13.45
CA THR A 54 5.39 -6.81 12.70
C THR A 54 4.07 -6.04 12.52
N LYS A 55 3.60 -5.36 13.56
CA LYS A 55 2.39 -4.52 13.49
C LYS A 55 2.58 -3.34 12.52
N LYS A 56 3.73 -2.66 12.55
CA LYS A 56 4.00 -1.51 11.67
C LYS A 56 4.11 -1.92 10.20
N ILE A 57 4.75 -3.05 9.91
CA ILE A 57 4.80 -3.61 8.55
C ILE A 57 3.40 -4.02 8.08
N ASN A 58 2.63 -4.70 8.94
CA ASN A 58 1.26 -5.09 8.62
C ASN A 58 0.34 -3.88 8.39
N ASP A 59 0.53 -2.78 9.12
CA ASP A 59 -0.24 -1.55 8.90
C ASP A 59 0.07 -0.92 7.54
N LEU A 60 1.35 -0.86 7.17
CA LEU A 60 1.78 -0.37 5.86
C LEU A 60 1.16 -1.19 4.72
N TYR A 61 1.22 -2.52 4.79
CA TYR A 61 0.62 -3.38 3.77
C TYR A 61 -0.90 -3.24 3.71
N LYS A 62 -1.59 -3.08 4.85
CA LYS A 62 -3.02 -2.79 4.87
C LYS A 62 -3.37 -1.48 4.17
N ARG A 63 -2.62 -0.40 4.41
CA ARG A 63 -2.91 0.90 3.79
C ARG A 63 -2.73 0.85 2.28
N ILE A 64 -1.63 0.27 1.81
CA ILE A 64 -1.36 0.11 0.36
C ILE A 64 -2.41 -0.80 -0.28
N GLY A 65 -2.72 -1.94 0.35
CA GLY A 65 -3.74 -2.86 -0.14
C GLY A 65 -5.14 -2.23 -0.21
N ASN A 66 -5.50 -1.40 0.77
CA ASN A 66 -6.79 -0.69 0.76
C ASN A 66 -6.85 0.37 -0.35
N ALA A 67 -5.78 1.12 -0.57
CA ALA A 67 -5.69 2.07 -1.68
C ALA A 67 -5.82 1.38 -3.04
N PHE A 68 -5.20 0.21 -3.20
CA PHE A 68 -5.32 -0.61 -4.42
C PHE A 68 -6.77 -0.97 -4.71
N LEU A 69 -7.46 -1.52 -3.70
CA LEU A 69 -8.83 -1.98 -3.83
C LEU A 69 -9.78 -0.82 -4.13
N GLN A 70 -9.54 0.37 -3.56
CA GLN A 70 -10.34 1.56 -3.88
C GLN A 70 -10.18 1.98 -5.35
N GLU A 71 -8.97 1.97 -5.88
CA GLU A 71 -8.72 2.31 -7.29
C GLU A 71 -9.30 1.26 -8.23
N MET A 72 -9.16 -0.04 -7.93
CA MET A 72 -9.82 -1.10 -8.70
C MET A 72 -11.34 -0.96 -8.72
N LYS A 73 -11.95 -0.64 -7.58
CA LYS A 73 -13.41 -0.40 -7.49
C LYS A 73 -13.83 0.81 -8.30
N THR A 74 -13.00 1.85 -8.34
CA THR A 74 -13.25 3.06 -9.15
C THR A 74 -13.15 2.74 -10.64
N TYR A 75 -12.16 1.95 -11.05
CA TYR A 75 -12.03 1.47 -12.42
C TYR A 75 -13.22 0.63 -12.87
N ASP A 76 -13.67 -0.34 -12.07
CA ASP A 76 -14.84 -1.18 -12.38
C ASP A 76 -16.11 -0.34 -12.57
N LYS A 77 -16.33 0.66 -11.70
CA LYS A 77 -17.45 1.62 -11.86
C LYS A 77 -17.35 2.42 -13.15
N GLU A 78 -16.17 2.90 -13.50
CA GLU A 78 -15.94 3.67 -14.73
C GLU A 78 -16.21 2.79 -15.97
N GLN A 79 -15.76 1.53 -15.97
CA GLN A 79 -16.04 0.57 -17.04
C GLN A 79 -17.52 0.28 -17.19
N LYS A 80 -18.24 0.04 -16.08
CA LYS A 80 -19.69 -0.14 -16.09
C LYS A 80 -20.40 1.09 -16.66
N ARG A 81 -20.01 2.30 -16.24
CA ARG A 81 -20.56 3.56 -16.77
C ARG A 81 -20.35 3.65 -18.29
N ILE A 82 -19.14 3.39 -18.77
CA ILE A 82 -18.83 3.41 -20.20
C ILE A 82 -19.65 2.34 -20.95
N HIS A 83 -19.79 1.14 -20.39
CA HIS A 83 -20.62 0.09 -20.99
C HIS A 83 -22.10 0.49 -21.09
N HIS A 84 -22.65 1.14 -20.07
CA HIS A 84 -24.01 1.68 -20.10
C HIS A 84 -24.15 2.82 -21.12
N MET A 85 -23.17 3.72 -21.23
CA MET A 85 -23.15 4.79 -22.24
C MET A 85 -23.03 4.25 -23.67
N LYS A 86 -22.32 3.13 -23.90
CA LYS A 86 -22.25 2.45 -25.21
C LYS A 86 -23.59 1.91 -25.70
N LYS A 87 -24.56 1.67 -24.80
CA LYS A 87 -25.93 1.29 -25.17
C LYS A 87 -26.77 2.49 -25.64
N SER A 88 -26.31 3.72 -25.42
CA SER A 88 -26.98 4.96 -25.85
C SER A 88 -26.08 5.77 -26.81
N LYS A 89 -26.34 5.67 -28.12
CA LYS A 89 -25.66 6.39 -29.24
C LYS A 89 -24.19 5.97 -29.52
N PRO A 90 -23.64 6.23 -30.73
CA PRO A 90 -22.40 5.60 -31.19
C PRO A 90 -21.17 6.25 -30.52
N TYR A 91 -20.84 5.77 -29.34
CA TYR A 91 -19.66 6.17 -28.61
C TYR A 91 -18.41 5.56 -29.25
N GLN A 92 -17.49 6.41 -29.72
CA GLN A 92 -16.21 6.01 -30.30
C GLN A 92 -15.49 4.98 -29.41
N LYS A 93 -14.83 4.00 -30.04
CA LYS A 93 -14.18 2.86 -29.41
C LYS A 93 -13.16 3.30 -28.34
N PHE A 94 -13.61 3.45 -27.10
CA PHE A 94 -12.73 3.57 -25.95
C PHE A 94 -11.89 2.31 -25.84
N GLN A 95 -10.60 2.42 -26.16
CA GLN A 95 -9.67 1.30 -26.13
C GLN A 95 -9.42 0.91 -24.67
N GLN A 96 -9.86 -0.29 -24.29
CA GLN A 96 -9.69 -0.86 -22.95
C GLN A 96 -8.27 -0.73 -22.41
N ASN A 97 -7.25 -0.83 -23.28
CA ASN A 97 -5.84 -0.70 -22.93
C ASN A 97 -5.47 0.68 -22.37
N VAL A 98 -6.00 1.77 -22.95
CA VAL A 98 -5.75 3.15 -22.47
C VAL A 98 -6.36 3.35 -21.07
N SER A 99 -7.51 2.72 -20.83
CA SER A 99 -8.20 2.80 -19.54
C SER A 99 -7.51 2.04 -18.42
N ILE A 100 -6.93 0.87 -18.73
CA ILE A 100 -6.14 0.10 -17.76
C ILE A 100 -4.88 0.87 -17.40
N GLN A 101 -4.16 1.40 -18.39
CA GLN A 101 -2.96 2.20 -18.16
C GLN A 101 -3.24 3.45 -17.31
N TYR A 102 -4.34 4.14 -17.58
CA TYR A 102 -4.75 5.30 -16.79
C TYR A 102 -5.08 4.93 -15.33
N SER A 103 -5.74 3.79 -15.13
CA SER A 103 -6.10 3.30 -13.80
C SER A 103 -4.88 2.81 -13.03
N MET A 104 -3.95 2.14 -13.69
CA MET A 104 -2.66 1.77 -13.09
C MET A 104 -1.85 3.01 -12.68
N LYS A 105 -1.84 4.08 -13.48
CA LYS A 105 -1.23 5.35 -13.07
C LYS A 105 -1.89 5.96 -11.83
N LYS A 106 -3.20 5.80 -11.66
CA LYS A 106 -3.89 6.24 -10.42
C LYS A 106 -3.50 5.36 -9.23
N VAL A 107 -3.45 4.04 -9.42
CA VAL A 107 -2.94 3.09 -8.41
C VAL A 107 -1.53 3.48 -7.97
N GLU A 108 -0.61 3.70 -8.90
CA GLU A 108 0.77 4.13 -8.60
C GLU A 108 0.80 5.44 -7.80
N ARG A 109 -0.02 6.41 -8.17
CA ARG A 109 -0.14 7.69 -7.43
C ARG A 109 -0.68 7.48 -6.02
N ALA A 110 -1.72 6.66 -5.87
CA ALA A 110 -2.30 6.35 -4.57
C ALA A 110 -1.29 5.61 -3.68
N PHE A 111 -0.58 4.63 -4.23
CA PHE A 111 0.47 3.90 -3.52
C PHE A 111 1.59 4.83 -3.08
N LYS A 112 2.06 5.71 -3.97
CA LYS A 112 3.06 6.72 -3.63
C LYS A 112 2.55 7.65 -2.52
N SER A 113 1.31 8.12 -2.61
CA SER A 113 0.71 9.01 -1.61
C SER A 113 0.63 8.35 -0.23
N GLU A 114 0.13 7.11 -0.16
CA GLU A 114 0.05 6.36 1.11
C GLU A 114 1.43 6.09 1.68
N TYR A 115 2.40 5.76 0.83
CA TYR A 115 3.78 5.54 1.24
C TYR A 115 4.42 6.81 1.83
N GLU A 116 4.30 7.96 1.14
CA GLU A 116 4.84 9.23 1.63
C GLU A 116 4.11 9.73 2.89
N SER A 117 2.78 9.58 2.95
CA SER A 117 1.98 9.89 4.15
C SER A 117 2.46 9.07 5.34
N TRP A 118 2.63 7.77 5.14
CA TRP A 118 3.13 6.86 6.15
C TRP A 118 4.58 7.21 6.58
N LYS A 119 5.48 7.52 5.64
CA LYS A 119 6.86 7.95 5.90
C LYS A 119 6.94 9.24 6.73
N ASN A 120 5.98 10.14 6.52
CA ASN A 120 5.92 11.44 7.20
C ASN A 120 5.13 11.42 8.51
N GLN A 121 4.58 10.27 8.93
CA GLN A 121 4.01 10.15 10.28
C GLN A 121 5.13 10.26 11.30
N LYS A 122 5.17 11.39 12.03
CA LYS A 122 5.94 11.51 13.26
C LYS A 122 5.37 10.53 14.29
N TYR A 123 6.19 9.58 14.72
CA TYR A 123 5.97 8.75 15.90
C TYR A 123 6.94 9.20 16.99
#